data_AF-A0A3L7YJ85-F1
#
_entry.id   AF-A0A3L7YJ85-F1
#
_cell.length_a   1.000
_cell.length_b   1.000
_cell.length_c   1.000
_cell.angle_alpha   90.00
_cell.angle_beta   90.00
_cell.angle_gamma   90.00
#
_symmetry.space_group_name_H-M   'P 1'
#
loop_
_entity.id
_entity.type
_entity.pdbx_description
1 polymer ?
#
loop_
_entity_poly.entity_id
_entity_poly.type
_entity_poly.pdbx_seq_one_letter_code
_entity_poly.pdbx_strand_id
1 'polypeptide(L)' 'MATGAEWPVIGIVGAGSLGQAYAALLASSGQSVVLLASEASANRLRRAGEVRLIGAVTRNVPVG' A
#
# COMPACT_ATOMS: atom_id res chain seq x y z
N MET A 1 13.20 -24.95 -7.32
CA MET A 1 13.81 -23.64 -7.03
C MET A 1 13.45 -22.71 -8.18
N ALA A 2 12.45 -21.84 -8.00
CA ALA A 2 12.06 -20.89 -9.04
C ALA A 2 12.99 -19.68 -8.99
N THR A 3 13.43 -19.26 -10.17
CA THR A 3 14.33 -18.15 -10.46
C THR A 3 13.89 -16.84 -9.81
N GLY A 4 14.84 -16.10 -9.23
CA GLY A 4 14.64 -14.77 -8.65
C GLY A 4 14.24 -13.71 -9.68
N ALA A 5 12.98 -13.72 -10.09
CA ALA A 5 12.36 -12.56 -10.69
C ALA A 5 12.05 -11.59 -9.55
N GLU A 6 12.82 -10.51 -9.45
CA GLU A 6 12.48 -9.39 -8.58
C GLU A 6 11.14 -8.83 -9.08
N TRP A 7 10.09 -8.93 -8.27
CA TRP A 7 8.78 -8.44 -8.66
C TRP A 7 8.87 -6.92 -8.85
N PRO A 8 8.34 -6.37 -9.96
CA PRO A 8 8.47 -4.94 -10.24
C PRO A 8 7.78 -4.15 -9.13
N VAL A 9 8.46 -3.15 -8.54
CA VAL A 9 7.84 -2.28 -7.54
C VAL A 9 6.82 -1.37 -8.22
N ILE A 10 5.57 -1.37 -7.73
CA ILE A 10 4.49 -0.55 -8.29
C ILE A 10 4.43 0.79 -7.54
N GLY A 11 4.62 1.89 -8.26
CA GLY A 11 4.41 3.24 -7.73
C GLY A 11 2.97 3.70 -7.93
N ILE A 12 2.30 4.15 -6.87
CA ILE A 12 0.97 4.78 -6.93
C ILE A 12 1.11 6.25 -6.53
N VAL A 13 0.72 7.16 -7.42
CA VAL A 13 0.69 8.59 -7.13
C VAL A 13 -0.68 8.98 -6.57
N GLY A 14 -0.69 9.44 -5.32
CA GLY A 14 -1.89 9.94 -4.64
C GLY A 14 -2.40 8.98 -3.57
N ALA A 15 -2.22 9.37 -2.31
CA ALA A 15 -2.69 8.61 -1.14
C ALA A 15 -4.09 9.03 -0.65
N GLY A 16 -5.01 9.27 -1.59
CA GLY A 16 -6.43 9.40 -1.29
C GLY A 16 -7.07 8.03 -0.97
N SER A 17 -8.39 7.99 -0.79
CA SER A 17 -9.11 6.74 -0.50
C SER A 17 -8.88 5.64 -1.54
N LEU A 18 -8.93 5.98 -2.84
CA LEU A 18 -8.68 5.02 -3.93
C LEU A 18 -7.23 4.50 -3.94
N GLY A 19 -6.25 5.40 -3.86
CA GLY A 19 -4.84 5.03 -3.91
C GLY A 19 -4.44 4.15 -2.72
N GLN A 20 -4.94 4.47 -1.52
CA GLN A 20 -4.76 3.64 -0.34
C GLN A 20 -5.43 2.26 -0.50
N ALA A 21 -6.67 2.21 -1.00
CA ALA A 21 -7.38 0.96 -1.20
C ALA A 21 -6.69 0.04 -2.20
N TYR A 22 -6.29 0.59 -3.34
CA TYR A 22 -5.61 -0.17 -4.38
C TYR A 22 -4.21 -0.63 -3.92
N ALA A 23 -3.45 0.26 -3.25
CA ALA A 23 -2.16 -0.09 -2.66
C ALA A 23 -2.27 -1.24 -1.66
N ALA A 24 -3.28 -1.21 -0.79
CA ALA A 24 -3.50 -2.27 0.21
C ALA A 24 -3.90 -3.60 -0.45
N LEU A 25 -4.72 -3.59 -1.51
CA LEU A 25 -5.06 -4.81 -2.25
C LEU A 25 -3.82 -5.43 -2.91
N LEU A 26 -3.00 -4.64 -3.60
CA LEU A 26 -1.75 -5.10 -4.21
C LEU A 26 -0.77 -5.62 -3.16
N ALA A 27 -0.52 -4.86 -2.11
CA ALA A 27 0.37 -5.29 -1.03
C ALA A 27 -0.12 -6.59 -0.37
N SER A 28 -1.44 -6.78 -0.25
CA SER A 28 -2.00 -8.04 0.29
C SER A 28 -1.79 -9.26 -0.61
N SER A 29 -1.56 -9.07 -1.92
CA SER A 29 -1.19 -10.17 -2.82
C SER A 29 0.32 -10.46 -2.83
N GLY A 30 1.09 -9.81 -1.95
CA GLY A 30 2.55 -9.92 -1.89
C GLY A 30 3.30 -9.03 -2.88
N GLN A 31 2.59 -8.17 -3.62
CA GLN A 31 3.20 -7.21 -4.53
C GLN A 31 3.86 -6.08 -3.74
N SER A 32 5.11 -5.73 -4.06
CA SER A 32 5.77 -4.56 -3.49
C SER A 32 5.17 -3.27 -4.08
N VAL A 33 4.76 -2.33 -3.22
CA VAL A 33 4.07 -1.09 -3.60
C VAL A 33 4.68 0.10 -2.89
N VAL A 34 4.91 1.19 -3.62
CA VAL A 34 5.28 2.50 -3.08
C VAL A 34 4.12 3.45 -3.27
N LEU A 35 3.58 3.99 -2.18
CA LEU A 35 2.50 4.98 -2.22
C LEU A 35 3.06 6.39 -2.04
N LEU A 36 2.98 7.20 -3.09
CA LEU A 36 3.43 8.58 -3.10
C LEU A 36 2.30 9.49 -2.61
N ALA A 37 2.60 10.29 -1.59
CA ALA A 37 1.66 11.17 -0.94
C ALA A 37 2.29 12.55 -0.68
N SER A 38 1.47 13.56 -0.42
CA SER A 38 1.98 14.78 0.21
C SER A 38 2.62 14.46 1.56
N GLU A 39 3.56 15.27 2.00
CA GLU A 39 4.27 15.07 3.27
C GLU A 39 3.30 14.89 4.45
N ALA A 40 2.26 15.74 4.54
CA ALA A 40 1.24 15.64 5.58
C ALA A 40 0.52 14.28 5.58
N SER A 41 0.16 13.78 4.40
CA SER A 41 -0.51 12.48 4.24
C SER A 41 0.42 11.30 4.51
N ALA A 42 1.67 11.36 4.04
CA ALA A 42 2.68 10.35 4.35
C ALA A 42 2.94 10.26 5.87
N ASN A 43 3.07 11.39 6.55
CA ASN A 43 3.28 11.44 8.00
C ASN A 43 2.06 10.97 8.78
N ARG A 44 0.83 11.20 8.28
CA ARG A 44 -0.38 10.60 8.86
C ARG A 44 -0.37 9.08 8.72
N LEU A 45 -0.06 8.57 7.52
CA LEU A 45 -0.04 7.13 7.25
C LEU A 45 1.03 6.38 8.03
N ARG A 46 2.26 6.93 8.10
CA ARG A 46 3.35 6.36 8.91
C ARG A 46 3.00 6.31 10.39
N ARG A 47 2.34 7.34 10.92
CA ARG A 47 1.86 7.34 12.32
C ARG A 47 0.75 6.32 12.57
N ALA A 48 -0.11 6.09 11.57
CA ALA A 48 -1.12 5.04 11.66
C ALA A 48 -0.50 3.64 11.59
N GLY A 49 0.63 3.48 10.89
CA GLY A 49 1.37 2.22 10.77
C GLY A 49 0.72 1.18 9.85
N GLU A 50 -0.54 1.38 9.46
CA GLU A 50 -1.27 0.53 8.55
C GLU A 50 -2.23 1.33 7.66
N VAL A 51 -2.52 0.79 6.47
CA VAL A 51 -3.68 1.19 5.67
C VAL A 51 -4.81 0.22 6.00
N ARG A 52 -5.87 0.73 6.63
CA ARG A 52 -7.05 -0.06 7.00
C ARG A 52 -8.16 0.13 5.98
N LEU A 53 -8.61 -0.97 5.38
CA LEU A 53 -9.79 -0.98 4.52
C LEU A 53 -10.99 -1.54 5.27
N ILE A 54 -12.10 -0.79 5.26
CA ILE A 54 -13.39 -1.20 5.83
C ILE A 54 -14.42 -1.13 4.69
N GLY A 55 -14.93 -2.29 4.28
CA GLY A 55 -15.83 -2.46 3.14
C GLY A 55 -16.16 -3.94 2.89
N ALA A 56 -16.45 -4.34 1.64
CA ALA A 56 -16.73 -5.74 1.28
C ALA A 56 -15.60 -6.72 1.66
N VAL A 57 -14.38 -6.20 1.88
CA VAL A 57 -13.23 -6.92 2.44
C VAL A 57 -12.62 -6.05 3.53
N THR A 58 -12.43 -6.60 4.74
CA THR A 58 -11.65 -5.94 5.81
C THR A 58 -10.24 -6.50 5.81
N ARG A 59 -9.23 -5.63 5.67
CA ARG A 59 -7.81 -5.99 5.70
C ARG A 59 -6.95 -4.89 6.31
N ASN A 60 -5.91 -5.32 7.01
CA ASN A 60 -4.86 -4.50 7.58
C ASN A 60 -3.55 -4.82 6.87
N VAL A 61 -2.90 -3.80 6.30
CA VAL A 61 -1.61 -3.93 5.62
C VAL A 61 -0.62 -2.96 6.26
N PRO A 62 0.56 -3.43 6.71
CA PRO A 62 1.56 -2.57 7.32
C PRO A 62 2.16 -1.58 6.32
N VAL A 63 2.50 -0.39 6.80
CA VAL A 63 3.22 0.64 6.04
C VAL A 63 4.68 0.66 6.49
N GLY A 64 5.60 0.52 5.55
CA GLY A 64 7.06 0.65 5.73
C GLY A 64 7.62 1.82 4.94
#